data_AF-A0ABD5YN37-F1
#
_entry.id   AF-A0ABD5YN37-F1
#
_cell.length_a   1.000
_cell.length_b   1.000
_cell.length_c   1.000
_cell.angle_alpha   90.00
_cell.angle_beta   90.00
_cell.angle_gamma   90.00
#
_symmetry.space_group_name_H-M   'P 1'
#
loop_
_entity.id
_entity.type
_entity.pdbx_description
1 polymer ?
#
loop_
_entity_poly.entity_id
_entity_poly.type
_entity_poly.pdbx_seq_one_letter_code
_entity_poly.pdbx_strand_id
1 'polypeptide(L)' 'MSNEEQELEARLADQEYFRPSPEFVGQANVSDPAIYDRFDDFPAGFEEYAELLDWDKRWDEVLDASNPRFMSGSSAGS' A
#
# COMPACT_ATOMS: atom_id res chain seq x y z
N MET A 1 -22.36 -11.97 -5.91
CA MET A 1 -22.72 -12.24 -4.51
C MET A 1 -22.65 -13.74 -4.28
N SER A 2 -21.44 -14.28 -4.20
CA SER A 2 -21.22 -15.66 -3.76
C SER A 2 -21.34 -15.71 -2.23
N ASN A 3 -21.64 -16.89 -1.69
CA ASN A 3 -21.80 -17.09 -0.24
C ASN A 3 -20.48 -16.84 0.54
N GLU A 4 -19.34 -16.86 -0.14
CA GLU A 4 -18.01 -16.64 0.43
C GLU A 4 -17.72 -15.15 0.64
N GLU A 5 -18.13 -14.29 -0.31
CA GLU A 5 -18.02 -12.84 -0.19
C GLU A 5 -18.82 -12.32 1.02
N GLN A 6 -20.03 -12.88 1.22
CA GLN A 6 -20.89 -12.52 2.36
C GLN A 6 -20.30 -12.96 3.71
N GLU A 7 -19.61 -14.10 3.76
CA GLU A 7 -18.95 -14.59 4.97
C GLU A 7 -17.69 -13.75 5.30
N LEU A 8 -16.92 -13.36 4.28
CA LEU A 8 -15.76 -12.47 4.40
C LEU A 8 -16.16 -11.08 4.93
N GLU A 9 -17.20 -10.47 4.37
CA GLU A 9 -17.73 -9.17 4.83
C GLU A 9 -18.25 -9.25 6.28
N ALA A 10 -19.00 -10.29 6.63
CA ALA A 10 -19.50 -10.49 7.98
C ALA A 10 -18.37 -10.64 9.01
N ARG A 11 -17.28 -11.34 8.66
CA ARG A 11 -16.09 -11.48 9.51
C ARG A 11 -15.27 -10.19 9.63
N LEU A 12 -15.37 -9.28 8.67
CA LEU A 12 -14.71 -7.96 8.76
C LEU A 12 -15.47 -7.03 9.72
N ALA A 13 -16.80 -7.08 9.70
CA ALA A 13 -17.65 -6.25 10.55
C ALA A 13 -17.57 -6.60 12.05
N ASP A 14 -17.28 -7.87 12.38
CA ASP A 14 -17.29 -8.38 13.76
C ASP A 14 -15.89 -8.40 14.42
N GLN A 15 -14.90 -7.72 13.83
CA GLN A 15 -13.57 -7.62 14.42
C GLN A 15 -13.48 -6.46 15.40
N GLU A 16 -13.23 -6.77 16.67
CA GLU A 16 -12.90 -5.80 17.70
C GLU A 16 -11.60 -5.07 17.31
N TYR A 17 -11.66 -3.73 17.25
CA TYR A 17 -10.49 -2.91 16.91
C TYR A 17 -9.53 -2.85 18.10
N PHE A 18 -8.46 -3.61 18.04
CA PHE A 18 -7.37 -3.55 19.02
C PHE A 18 -6.40 -2.43 18.66
N ARG A 19 -6.40 -1.36 19.46
CA ARG A 19 -5.42 -0.27 19.28
C ARG A 19 -4.02 -0.78 19.64
N PRO A 20 -2.99 -0.51 18.82
CA PRO A 20 -1.62 -0.90 19.15
C PRO A 20 -1.17 -0.25 20.47
N SER A 21 -0.32 -0.95 21.22
CA SER A 21 0.25 -0.41 22.46
C SER A 21 1.19 0.78 22.16
N PRO A 22 1.39 1.72 23.11
CA PRO A 22 2.33 2.82 22.91
C PRO A 22 3.76 2.36 22.60
N GLU A 23 4.22 1.26 23.20
CA GLU A 23 5.51 0.65 22.90
C GLU A 23 5.61 0.18 21.44
N PHE A 24 4.53 -0.41 20.90
CA PHE A 24 4.46 -0.83 19.51
C PHE A 24 4.45 0.38 18.55
N VAL A 25 3.69 1.43 18.89
CA VAL A 25 3.66 2.66 18.09
C VAL A 25 5.02 3.36 18.09
N GLY A 26 5.75 3.34 19.21
CA GLY A 26 7.09 3.91 19.32
C GLY A 26 8.15 3.23 18.44
N GLN A 27 7.87 2.02 17.95
CA GLN A 27 8.73 1.28 17.01
C GLN A 27 8.33 1.47 15.54
N ALA A 28 7.31 2.28 15.24
CA ALA A 28 6.90 2.52 13.87
C ALA A 28 8.02 3.21 13.07
N ASN A 29 8.34 2.67 11.89
CA ASN A 29 9.34 3.27 10.99
C ASN A 29 8.93 4.68 10.54
N VAL A 30 7.63 4.94 10.44
CA VAL A 30 7.05 6.27 10.18
C VAL A 30 5.82 6.46 11.05
N SER A 31 5.74 7.60 11.73
CA SER A 31 4.61 7.99 12.60
C SER A 31 3.88 9.24 12.10
N ASP A 32 4.41 9.90 11.07
CA ASP A 32 3.82 11.07 10.45
C ASP A 32 2.72 10.67 9.45
N PRO A 33 1.43 11.03 9.69
CA PRO A 33 0.34 10.72 8.78
C PRO A 33 0.46 11.41 7.41
N ALA A 34 1.24 12.48 7.28
CA ALA A 34 1.50 13.14 6.00
C ALA A 34 2.28 12.24 5.02
N ILE A 35 2.74 11.05 5.46
CA ILE A 35 3.27 10.03 4.55
C ILE A 35 2.28 9.66 3.45
N TYR A 36 0.98 9.61 3.75
CA TYR A 36 -0.02 9.24 2.75
C TYR A 36 -0.15 10.31 1.65
N ASP A 37 -0.10 11.58 2.02
CA ASP A 37 -0.12 12.71 1.06
C ASP A 37 1.08 12.66 0.10
N ARG A 38 2.24 12.14 0.55
CA ARG A 38 3.42 11.95 -0.31
C ARG A 38 3.24 10.84 -1.34
N PHE A 39 2.37 9.87 -1.07
CA PHE A 39 2.04 8.78 -1.99
C PHE A 39 0.90 9.11 -2.96
N ASP A 40 0.18 10.22 -2.77
CA ASP A 40 -0.84 10.69 -3.72
C ASP A 40 -0.22 11.08 -5.08
N ASP A 41 1.05 11.50 -5.11
CA ASP A 41 1.80 11.76 -6.34
C ASP A 41 2.31 10.46 -6.97
N PHE A 42 1.40 9.52 -7.25
CA PHE A 42 1.75 8.24 -7.84
C PHE A 42 2.13 8.40 -9.33
N PRO A 43 3.25 7.80 -9.81
CA PRO A 43 4.18 6.92 -9.09
C PRO A 43 5.38 7.63 -8.43
N ALA A 44 5.53 8.95 -8.63
CA ALA A 44 6.68 9.73 -8.17
C ALA A 44 6.93 9.66 -6.65
N GLY A 45 5.89 9.50 -5.83
CA GLY A 45 6.01 9.32 -4.38
C GLY A 45 6.87 8.10 -3.96
N PHE A 46 7.08 7.13 -4.85
CA PHE A 46 7.97 5.99 -4.60
C PHE A 46 9.45 6.31 -4.85
N GLU A 47 9.78 7.41 -5.54
CA GLU A 47 11.17 7.77 -5.85
C GLU A 47 11.98 8.01 -4.57
N GLU A 48 11.41 8.73 -3.59
CA GLU A 48 12.04 9.01 -2.29
C GLU A 48 12.48 7.72 -1.58
N TYR A 49 11.65 6.66 -1.65
CA TYR A 49 11.95 5.38 -1.02
C TYR A 49 12.94 4.55 -1.83
N ALA A 50 12.88 4.62 -3.16
CA ALA A 50 13.86 3.96 -4.02
C ALA A 50 15.27 4.53 -3.81
N GLU A 51 15.40 5.81 -3.45
CA GLU A 51 16.68 6.43 -3.12
C GLU A 51 17.31 5.95 -1.79
N LEU A 52 16.53 5.29 -0.92
CA LEU A 52 17.06 4.72 0.33
C LEU A 52 17.88 3.44 0.12
N LEU A 53 17.80 2.84 -1.07
CA LEU A 53 18.47 1.60 -1.42
C LEU A 53 19.81 1.88 -2.12
N ASP A 54 20.82 1.04 -1.87
CA ASP A 54 22.09 1.09 -2.59
C ASP A 54 21.95 0.28 -3.88
N TRP A 55 22.02 0.98 -5.01
CA TRP A 55 21.88 0.39 -6.33
C TRP A 55 23.21 0.37 -7.07
N ASP A 56 23.55 -0.77 -7.66
CA ASP A 56 24.68 -0.90 -8.60
C ASP A 56 24.50 0.02 -9.83
N LYS A 57 23.25 0.19 -10.29
CA LYS A 57 22.84 1.17 -11.30
C LYS A 57 21.48 1.78 -10.92
N ARG A 58 21.39 3.11 -10.93
CA ARG A 58 20.12 3.84 -10.74
C ARG A 58 19.10 3.47 -11.85
N TRP A 59 17.83 3.40 -11.49
CA TRP A 59 16.73 3.16 -12.41
C TRP A 59 16.46 4.37 -13.29
N ASP A 60 15.89 4.14 -14.47
CA ASP A 60 15.62 5.17 -15.47
C ASP A 60 14.16 5.72 -15.38
N GLU A 61 13.21 4.92 -14.87
CA GLU A 61 11.80 5.29 -14.69
C GLU A 61 11.23 4.60 -13.44
N VAL A 62 10.42 5.30 -12.64
CA VAL A 62 9.87 4.77 -11.37
C VAL A 62 8.81 3.68 -11.64
N LEU A 63 7.99 3.85 -12.68
CA LEU A 63 7.00 2.86 -13.10
C LEU A 63 6.67 3.03 -14.59
N ASP A 64 7.00 2.03 -15.42
CA ASP A 64 6.53 1.97 -16.80
C ASP A 64 5.13 1.32 -16.88
N ALA A 65 4.09 2.16 -16.98
CA ALA A 65 2.69 1.73 -17.14
C ALA A 65 2.26 1.57 -18.61
N SER A 66 3.17 1.72 -19.57
CA SER A 66 2.88 1.74 -21.01
C SER A 66 2.39 0.39 -21.55
N ASN A 67 2.61 -0.69 -20.78
CA ASN A 67 2.26 -2.05 -21.17
C ASN A 67 1.32 -2.75 -20.16
N PRO A 68 0.05 -2.33 -20.08
CA PRO A 68 -0.90 -2.76 -19.06
C PRO A 68 -1.32 -4.23 -19.17
N ARG A 69 -0.96 -4.94 -20.25
CA ARG A 69 -1.27 -6.38 -20.44
C ARG A 69 -0.73 -7.29 -19.34
N PHE A 70 0.26 -6.82 -18.56
CA PHE A 70 0.78 -7.49 -17.37
C PHE A 70 0.39 -6.81 -16.05
N MET A 71 -0.25 -5.63 -16.10
CA MET A 71 -0.87 -4.94 -14.97
C MET A 71 -2.35 -5.34 -14.86
N SER A 72 -2.62 -6.62 -14.62
CA SER A 72 -3.97 -7.05 -14.21
C SER A 72 -4.03 -7.09 -12.68
N GLY A 73 -4.33 -5.95 -12.07
CA GLY A 73 -4.79 -5.88 -10.68
C GLY A 73 -6.31 -6.08 -10.63
N SER A 74 -6.80 -6.87 -9.68
CA SER A 74 -8.21 -7.13 -9.42
C SER A 74 -8.97 -5.83 -9.15
N SER A 75 -9.58 -5.24 -10.18
CA SER A 75 -10.60 -4.19 -10.03
C SER A 75 -11.87 -4.62 -10.77
N ALA A 76 -12.48 -5.70 -10.31
CA ALA A 76 -13.84 -6.08 -10.67
C ALA A 76 -14.57 -6.49 -9.39
N GLY A 77 -15.06 -5.48 -8.69
CA GLY A 77 -15.81 -5.58 -7.45
C GLY A 77 -16.61 -4.30 -7.27
N SER A 78 -17.61 -4.11 -8.11
CA SER A 78 -18.76 -3.20 -7.90
C SER A 78 -20.02 -3.99 -8.22
#